data_AF-A0A9D8YP05-F1
#
_entry.id   AF-A0A9D8YP05-F1
#
_cell.length_a   1.000
_cell.length_b   1.000
_cell.length_c   1.000
_cell.angle_alpha   90.00
_cell.angle_beta   90.00
_cell.angle_gamma   90.00
#
_symmetry.space_group_name_H-M   'P 1'
#
loop_
_entity.id
_entity.type
_entity.pdbx_description
1 polymer ?
#
loop_
_entity_poly.entity_id
_entity_poly.type
_entity_poly.pdbx_seq_one_letter_code
_entity_poly.pdbx_strand_id
1 'polypeptide(L)'
;MNIIIETLLFFAGVHFMILLLASCYRVIDLWYCIGNHWKDILATIIALGIFNAFIVFMLPEEFKAPWVWGQVCYLSFHVVIFWIGRLGLWIAEMKQR
;
A
#
# COMPACT_ATOMS: atom_id res chain seq x y z
N MET A 1 17.92 -1.90 -21.48
CA MET A 1 17.31 -2.33 -20.21
C MET A 1 18.28 -2.04 -19.08
N ASN A 2 18.09 -0.94 -18.33
CA ASN A 2 19.03 -0.50 -17.28
C ASN A 2 18.51 -1.00 -15.93
N ILE A 3 19.11 -2.09 -15.43
CA ILE A 3 18.68 -2.78 -14.21
C ILE A 3 18.62 -1.88 -12.97
N ILE A 4 19.44 -0.83 -12.93
CA ILE A 4 19.44 0.14 -11.84
C ILE A 4 18.13 0.93 -11.83
N ILE A 5 17.66 1.39 -13.00
CA ILE A 5 16.43 2.17 -13.13
C ILE A 5 15.21 1.31 -12.76
N GLU A 6 15.17 0.06 -13.21
CA GLU A 6 14.08 -0.87 -12.88
C GLU A 6 14.01 -1.17 -11.38
N THR A 7 15.17 -1.38 -10.76
CA THR A 7 15.26 -1.59 -9.31
C THR A 7 14.78 -0.36 -8.54
N LEU A 8 15.18 0.85 -8.97
CA LEU A 8 14.71 2.09 -8.36
C LEU A 8 13.19 2.27 -8.52
N LEU A 9 12.64 1.97 -9.69
CA LEU A 9 11.21 2.02 -9.95
C LEU A 9 10.42 1.01 -9.12
N PHE A 10 10.97 -0.19 -8.94
CA PHE A 10 10.40 -1.19 -8.04
C PHE A 10 10.30 -0.66 -6.62
N PHE A 11 11.40 -0.13 -6.06
CA PHE A 11 11.38 0.44 -4.71
C PHE A 11 10.49 1.69 -4.59
N ALA A 12 10.42 2.50 -5.64
CA ALA A 12 9.49 3.63 -5.69
C ALA A 12 8.02 3.14 -5.66
N GLY A 13 7.70 2.08 -6.40
CA GLY A 13 6.38 1.43 -6.37
C GLY A 13 6.04 0.85 -4.99
N VAL A 14 7.01 0.21 -4.32
CA VAL A 14 6.87 -0.25 -2.93
C VAL A 14 6.54 0.93 -2.01
N HIS A 15 7.35 2.00 -2.05
CA HIS A 15 7.15 3.18 -1.22
C HIS A 15 5.78 3.83 -1.46
N PHE A 16 5.38 3.93 -2.72
CA PHE A 16 4.08 4.45 -3.09
C PHE A 16 2.93 3.64 -2.47
N MET A 17 3.04 2.31 -2.50
CA MET A 17 2.03 1.43 -1.92
C MET A 17 1.97 1.54 -0.39
N ILE A 18 3.10 1.78 0.28
CA ILE A 18 3.15 2.09 1.72
C ILE A 18 2.33 3.34 2.02
N LEU A 19 2.51 4.42 1.26
CA LEU A 19 1.77 5.69 1.46
C LEU A 19 0.27 5.50 1.26
N LEU A 20 -0.12 4.74 0.25
CA LEU A 20 -1.53 4.45 -0.02
C LEU A 20 -2.15 3.60 1.10
N LEU A 21 -1.48 2.53 1.53
CA LEU A 21 -1.93 1.69 2.64
C LEU A 21 -2.01 2.48 3.95
N ALA A 22 -1.01 3.32 4.26
CA ALA A 22 -1.03 4.17 5.44
C ALA A 22 -2.23 5.14 5.42
N SER A 23 -2.56 5.70 4.25
CA SER A 23 -3.75 6.56 4.08
C SER A 23 -5.05 5.78 4.29
N CYS A 24 -5.11 4.53 3.83
CA CYS A 24 -6.24 3.64 4.11
C CYS A 24 -6.33 3.26 5.59
N TYR A 25 -5.21 3.01 6.26
CA TYR A 25 -5.19 2.73 7.70
C TYR A 25 -5.68 3.90 8.53
N ARG A 26 -5.41 5.14 8.11
CA ARG A 26 -6.00 6.33 8.74
C ARG A 26 -7.53 6.30 8.73
N VAL A 27 -8.18 5.69 7.73
CA VAL A 27 -9.64 5.52 7.71
C VAL A 27 -10.09 4.60 8.87
N ILE A 28 -9.35 3.51 9.09
CA ILE A 28 -9.64 2.53 10.14
C ILE A 28 -9.35 3.10 11.53
N ASP A 29 -8.23 3.79 11.67
CA ASP A 29 -7.76 4.35 12.95
C ASP A 29 -8.61 5.56 13.38
N LEU A 30 -8.97 6.44 12.42
CA LEU A 30 -9.85 7.58 12.66
C LEU A 30 -11.33 7.20 12.56
N TRP A 31 -11.71 5.92 12.68
CA TRP A 31 -13.11 5.50 12.56
C TRP A 31 -14.05 6.30 13.47
N TYR A 32 -13.59 6.67 14.68
CA TYR A 32 -14.33 7.52 15.62
C TYR A 32 -14.31 9.02 15.27
N CYS A 33 -13.37 9.46 14.43
CA CYS A 33 -13.18 10.84 13.97
C CYS A 33 -13.58 11.05 12.49
N ILE A 34 -14.12 10.01 11.84
CA ILE A 34 -14.48 10.01 10.41
C ILE A 34 -15.35 11.22 10.09
N GLY A 35 -16.31 11.59 10.95
CA GLY A 35 -17.18 12.75 10.72
C GLY A 35 -16.46 14.07 10.43
N ASN A 36 -15.29 14.30 11.02
CA ASN A 36 -14.55 15.57 10.90
C ASN A 36 -13.46 15.56 9.83
N HIS A 37 -12.83 14.41 9.57
CA HIS A 37 -11.64 14.33 8.70
C HIS A 37 -11.78 13.38 7.51
N TRP A 38 -12.96 12.75 7.30
CA TRP A 38 -13.16 11.81 6.19
C TRP A 38 -12.86 12.43 4.82
N LYS A 39 -13.15 13.72 4.64
CA LYS A 39 -12.93 14.43 3.38
C LYS A 39 -11.44 14.50 3.04
N ASP A 40 -10.60 14.83 4.01
CA ASP A 40 -9.16 14.98 3.81
C ASP A 40 -8.49 13.62 3.56
N ILE A 41 -8.94 12.58 4.26
CA ILE A 41 -8.45 11.21 4.07
C ILE A 41 -8.86 10.70 2.68
N LEU A 42 -10.13 10.87 2.30
CA LEU A 42 -10.62 10.46 0.98
C LEU A 42 -9.93 11.23 -0.14
N ALA A 43 -9.76 12.55 0.02
CA ALA A 43 -9.01 13.37 -0.94
C ALA A 43 -7.57 12.87 -1.11
N THR A 44 -6.91 12.47 -0.01
CA THR A 44 -5.55 11.91 -0.06
C THR A 44 -5.52 10.58 -0.83
N ILE A 45 -6.45 9.66 -0.54
CA ILE A 45 -6.53 8.37 -1.24
C ILE A 45 -6.80 8.57 -2.73
N ILE A 46 -7.74 9.46 -3.08
CA ILE A 46 -8.07 9.79 -4.47
C ILE A 46 -6.87 10.45 -5.16
N ALA A 47 -6.23 11.42 -4.52
CA ALA A 47 -5.07 12.12 -5.08
C ALA A 47 -3.92 11.14 -5.36
N LEU A 48 -3.63 10.23 -4.43
CA LEU A 48 -2.65 9.16 -4.62
C LEU A 48 -3.08 8.22 -5.75
N GLY A 49 -4.34 7.77 -5.78
CA GLY A 49 -4.85 6.90 -6.85
C GLY A 49 -4.70 7.53 -8.24
N ILE A 50 -5.07 8.80 -8.39
CA ILE A 50 -4.92 9.56 -9.63
C ILE A 50 -3.45 9.73 -9.98
N PHE A 51 -2.60 10.07 -9.01
CA PHE A 51 -1.17 10.22 -9.23
C PHE A 51 -0.52 8.92 -9.69
N ASN A 52 -0.92 7.77 -9.13
CA ASN A 52 -0.48 6.46 -9.59
C ASN A 52 -0.90 6.19 -11.05
N ALA A 53 -2.17 6.44 -11.38
CA ALA A 53 -2.68 6.28 -12.73
C ALA A 53 -1.92 7.17 -13.73
N PHE A 54 -1.63 8.42 -13.34
CA PHE A 54 -0.84 9.35 -14.13
C PHE A 54 0.60 8.87 -14.34
N ILE A 55 1.26 8.37 -13.29
CA ILE A 55 2.61 7.78 -13.38
C ILE A 55 2.60 6.59 -14.35
N VAL A 56 1.66 5.66 -14.20
CA VAL A 56 1.55 4.48 -15.07
C VAL A 56 1.28 4.88 -16.53
N PHE A 57 0.49 5.92 -16.76
CA PHE A 57 0.21 6.44 -18.10
C PHE A 57 1.44 7.07 -18.75
N MET A 58 2.24 7.80 -17.98
CA MET A 58 3.44 8.50 -18.48
C MET A 58 4.68 7.61 -18.60
N LEU A 59 4.76 6.54 -17.81
CA LEU A 59 5.89 5.61 -17.85
C LEU A 59 5.97 4.88 -19.20
N PRO A 60 7.17 4.82 -19.82
CA PRO A 60 7.42 3.93 -20.95
C PRO A 60 7.06 2.48 -20.61
N GLU A 61 6.60 1.71 -21.59
CA GLU A 61 6.10 0.34 -21.40
C GLU A 61 7.11 -0.56 -20.66
N GLU A 62 8.40 -0.40 -20.98
CA GLU A 62 9.52 -1.13 -20.35
C GLU A 62 9.66 -0.88 -18.83
N PHE A 63 9.14 0.24 -18.33
CA PHE A 63 9.25 0.65 -16.93
C PHE A 63 7.96 0.49 -16.12
N LYS A 64 6.84 0.17 -16.77
CA LYS A 64 5.56 -0.08 -16.09
C LYS A 64 5.61 -1.32 -15.22
N ALA A 65 6.20 -2.40 -15.71
CA ALA A 65 6.24 -3.68 -15.00
C ALA A 65 6.98 -3.59 -13.65
N PRO A 66 8.20 -3.04 -13.55
CA PRO A 66 8.89 -2.86 -12.26
C PRO A 66 8.09 -2.03 -11.27
N TRP A 67 7.49 -0.92 -11.71
CA TRP A 67 6.66 -0.04 -10.88
C TRP A 67 5.44 -0.77 -10.30
N VAL A 68 4.68 -1.47 -11.15
CA VAL A 68 3.49 -2.23 -10.74
C VAL A 68 3.87 -3.40 -9.84
N TRP A 69 4.94 -4.13 -10.17
CA TRP A 69 5.42 -5.24 -9.34
C TRP A 69 5.84 -4.79 -7.94
N GLY A 70 6.46 -3.62 -7.81
CA GLY A 70 6.77 -3.03 -6.50
C GLY A 70 5.52 -2.90 -5.63
N GLN A 71 4.43 -2.39 -6.20
CA GLN A 71 3.16 -2.23 -5.49
C GLN A 71 2.54 -3.57 -5.12
N VAL A 72 2.47 -4.50 -6.07
CA VAL A 72 1.84 -5.83 -5.87
C VAL A 72 2.61 -6.66 -4.86
N CYS A 73 3.94 -6.67 -4.93
CA CYS A 73 4.80 -7.37 -3.97
C CYS A 73 4.60 -6.85 -2.55
N TYR A 74 4.60 -5.52 -2.36
CA TYR A 74 4.40 -4.93 -1.04
C TYR A 74 3.01 -5.23 -0.49
N LEU A 75 1.96 -5.09 -1.32
CA LEU A 75 0.59 -5.39 -0.89
C LEU A 75 0.43 -6.85 -0.47
N SER A 76 0.97 -7.77 -1.27
CA SER A 76 0.91 -9.20 -0.99
C SER A 76 1.66 -9.55 0.29
N PHE A 77 2.87 -9.01 0.46
CA PHE A 77 3.66 -9.14 1.68
C PHE A 77 2.88 -8.64 2.91
N HIS A 78 2.29 -7.45 2.81
CA HIS A 78 1.55 -6.83 3.90
C HIS A 78 0.32 -7.66 4.31
N VAL A 79 -0.45 -8.14 3.34
CA VAL A 79 -1.62 -9.02 3.59
C VAL A 79 -1.20 -10.31 4.28
N VAL A 80 -0.12 -10.95 3.82
CA VAL A 80 0.38 -12.19 4.41
C VAL A 80 0.82 -11.97 5.86
N ILE A 81 1.61 -10.93 6.13
CA ILE A 81 2.08 -10.61 7.48
C ILE A 81 0.92 -10.29 8.43
N PHE A 82 -0.09 -9.56 7.96
CA PHE A 82 -1.29 -9.28 8.74
C PHE A 82 -1.99 -10.57 9.20
N TRP A 83 -2.20 -11.53 8.29
CA TRP A 83 -2.84 -12.80 8.62
C TRP A 83 -2.00 -13.68 9.54
N ILE A 84 -0.68 -13.71 9.36
CA ILE A 84 0.24 -14.42 10.25
C ILE A 84 0.15 -13.85 11.67
N GLY A 85 0.17 -12.52 11.81
CA GLY A 85 0.01 -11.87 13.12
C GLY A 85 -1.31 -12.21 13.79
N ARG A 86 -2.41 -12.20 13.02
CA ARG A 86 -3.75 -12.58 13.51
C ARG A 86 -3.81 -14.04 13.97
N LEU A 87 -3.18 -14.96 13.23
CA LEU A 87 -3.10 -16.36 13.63
C LEU A 87 -2.30 -16.53 14.92
N GLY A 88 -1.19 -15.81 15.08
CA GLY A 88 -0.39 -15.83 16.31
C GLY A 88 -1.16 -15.39 17.54
N LEU A 89 -1.95 -14.31 17.43
CA LEU A 89 -2.82 -13.84 18.52
C LEU A 89 -3.89 -14.89 18.88
N TRP A 90 -4.53 -15.49 17.88
CA TRP A 90 -5.53 -16.54 18.11
C TRP A 90 -4.95 -17.76 18.83
N ILE A 91 -3.74 -18.20 18.45
CA ILE A 91 -3.04 -19.29 19.14
C ILE A 91 -2.71 -18.92 20.59
N ALA A 92 -2.29 -17.69 20.84
CA ALA A 92 -1.98 -17.21 22.19
C ALA A 92 -3.22 -17.19 23.10
N GLU A 93 -4.36 -16.74 22.59
CA GLU A 93 -5.65 -16.76 23.30
C GLU A 93 -6.12 -18.18 23.62
N MET A 94 -5.96 -19.12 22.69
CA MET A 94 -6.30 -20.52 22.90
C MET A 94 -5.44 -21.18 23.98
N LYS A 95 -4.18 -20.74 24.15
CA LYS A 95 -3.28 -21.25 25.19
C LYS A 95 -3.59 -20.70 26.60
N GLN A 96 -4.29 -19.57 26.69
CA GLN A 96 -4.68 -18.95 27.96
C GLN A 96 -6.02 -19.48 28.52
N ARG A 97 -6.78 -20.23 27.72
CA ARG A 97 -8.02 -20.92 28.13
C ARG A 97 -7.72 -22.36 28.54
#